data_AF-A0A0S2SCT3-F1
#
_entry.id   AF-A0A0S2SCT3-F1
#
_cell.length_a   1.000
_cell.length_b   1.000
_cell.length_c   1.000
_cell.angle_alpha   90.00
_cell.angle_beta   90.00
_cell.angle_gamma   90.00
#
_symmetry.space_group_name_H-M   'P 1'
#
loop_
_entity.id
_entity.type
_entity.pdbx_description
1 polymer ?
#
loop_
_entity_poly.entity_id
_entity_poly.type
_entity_poly.pdbx_seq_one_letter_code
_entity_poly.pdbx_strand_id
1 'polypeptide(L)'
;MNIQTTTIGIKAQRVACRLRKFGCQVLAIKSTPRRPLIEISYPTDELRQGAVEIIEQVDGLRRRAYAARLNGCIVHWREAATRDEFERTAEMSASEYMAYRAAGFPA
;
A
#
# COMPACT_ATOMS: atom_id res chain seq x y z
N MET A 1 -19.01 11.39 -5.08
CA MET A 1 -18.53 12.06 -3.85
C MET A 1 -17.54 13.13 -4.27
N ASN A 2 -17.98 14.39 -4.28
CA ASN A 2 -17.20 15.53 -4.79
C ASN A 2 -16.11 15.91 -3.79
N ILE A 3 -14.84 15.78 -4.19
CA ILE A 3 -13.72 16.34 -3.46
C ILE A 3 -13.82 17.86 -3.61
N GLN A 4 -14.42 18.54 -2.63
CA GLN A 4 -14.33 19.99 -2.55
C GLN A 4 -12.86 20.38 -2.57
N THR A 5 -12.50 21.29 -3.47
CA THR A 5 -11.14 21.70 -3.85
C THR A 5 -10.43 22.46 -2.73
N THR A 6 -10.18 21.78 -1.61
CA THR A 6 -9.37 22.28 -0.51
C THR A 6 -7.89 22.13 -0.87
N THR A 7 -7.04 23.01 -0.34
CA THR A 7 -5.57 22.98 -0.54
C THR A 7 -4.96 21.63 -0.21
N ILE A 8 -5.59 20.87 0.69
CA ILE A 8 -5.24 19.50 1.06
C ILE A 8 -5.46 18.52 -0.10
N GLY A 9 -6.60 18.62 -0.80
CA GLY A 9 -6.89 17.78 -1.98
C GLY A 9 -5.93 18.02 -3.14
N ILE A 10 -5.55 19.28 -3.40
CA ILE A 10 -4.57 19.63 -4.44
C ILE A 10 -3.20 19.04 -4.12
N LYS A 11 -2.75 19.10 -2.86
CA LYS A 11 -1.48 18.49 -2.43
C LYS A 11 -1.50 16.97 -2.62
N ALA A 12 -2.56 16.31 -2.17
CA ALA A 12 -2.71 14.86 -2.33
C ALA A 12 -2.66 14.45 -3.80
N GLN A 13 -3.34 15.19 -4.68
CA GLN A 13 -3.35 14.91 -6.11
C GLN A 13 -1.96 15.07 -6.76
N ARG A 14 -1.20 16.11 -6.39
CA ARG A 14 0.18 16.29 -6.88
C ARG A 14 1.10 15.14 -6.45
N VAL A 15 0.99 14.71 -5.20
CA VAL A 15 1.77 13.57 -4.70
C VAL A 15 1.36 12.28 -5.42
N ALA A 16 0.07 12.03 -5.60
CA ALA A 16 -0.42 10.88 -6.36
C ALA A 16 0.08 10.88 -7.81
N CYS A 17 0.09 12.02 -8.50
CA CYS A 17 0.65 12.13 -9.84
C CYS A 17 2.16 11.83 -9.87
N ARG A 18 2.92 12.27 -8.86
CA ARG A 18 4.35 11.96 -8.74
C ARG A 18 4.60 10.48 -8.48
N LEU A 19 3.82 9.87 -7.60
CA LEU A 19 3.89 8.43 -7.31
C LEU A 19 3.63 7.59 -8.58
N ARG A 20 2.62 7.95 -9.37
CA ARG A 20 2.36 7.29 -10.66
C ARG A 20 3.53 7.39 -11.63
N LYS A 21 4.17 8.56 -11.70
CA LYS A 21 5.36 8.76 -12.55
C LYS A 21 6.55 7.89 -12.12
N PHE A 22 6.64 7.53 -10.85
CA PHE A 22 7.66 6.64 -10.31
C PHE A 22 7.27 5.15 -10.35
N GLY A 23 6.18 4.81 -11.04
CA GLY A 23 5.76 3.42 -11.21
C GLY A 23 4.90 2.86 -10.08
N CYS A 24 4.56 3.66 -9.06
CA CYS A 24 3.60 3.23 -8.05
C CYS A 24 2.18 3.23 -8.62
N GLN A 25 1.42 2.18 -8.32
CA GLN A 25 0.01 2.13 -8.65
C GLN A 25 -0.80 2.78 -7.53
N VAL A 26 -1.40 3.95 -7.77
CA VAL A 26 -2.28 4.61 -6.78
C VAL A 26 -3.66 3.95 -6.80
N LEU A 27 -4.03 3.33 -5.68
CA LEU A 27 -5.30 2.63 -5.48
C LEU A 27 -6.40 3.59 -5.01
N ALA A 28 -6.10 4.44 -4.04
CA ALA A 28 -7.06 5.36 -3.46
C ALA A 28 -6.40 6.61 -2.88
N ILE A 29 -7.18 7.70 -2.79
CA ILE A 29 -6.82 8.90 -2.05
C ILE A 29 -7.95 9.17 -1.05
N LYS A 30 -7.63 9.07 0.24
CA LYS A 30 -8.58 9.28 1.33
C LYS A 30 -8.27 10.60 2.02
N SER A 31 -9.28 11.46 2.10
CA SER A 31 -9.20 12.68 2.89
C SER A 31 -9.33 12.31 4.37
N THR A 32 -8.30 12.58 5.16
CA THR A 32 -8.39 12.47 6.63
C THR A 32 -8.18 13.83 7.27
N PRO A 33 -8.71 14.08 8.49
CA PRO A 33 -8.70 15.40 9.11
C PRO A 33 -7.33 16.05 9.29
N ARG A 34 -6.26 15.24 9.42
CA ARG A 34 -4.89 15.76 9.65
C ARG A 34 -4.02 15.70 8.40
N ARG A 35 -4.01 14.57 7.69
CA ARG A 35 -3.16 14.35 6.51
C ARG A 35 -3.86 13.44 5.51
N PRO A 36 -3.88 13.77 4.21
CA PRO A 36 -4.44 12.87 3.22
C PRO A 36 -3.64 11.57 3.20
N LEU A 37 -4.35 10.46 3.07
CA LEU A 37 -3.80 9.12 2.96
C LEU A 37 -3.89 8.69 1.48
N ILE A 38 -2.77 8.24 0.93
CA ILE A 38 -2.68 7.74 -0.44
C ILE A 38 -2.33 6.26 -0.34
N GLU A 39 -3.24 5.42 -0.78
CA GLU A 39 -3.03 3.97 -0.84
C GLU A 39 -2.40 3.61 -2.17
N ILE A 40 -1.32 2.84 -2.13
CA ILE A 40 -0.58 2.41 -3.32
C ILE A 40 -0.31 0.90 -3.30
N SER A 41 -0.05 0.37 -4.50
CA SER A 41 0.70 -0.87 -4.72
C SER A 41 2.04 -0.56 -5.39
N TYR A 42 2.98 -1.49 -5.29
CA TYR A 42 4.32 -1.38 -5.88
C TYR A 42 5.09 -0.14 -5.39
N PRO A 43 5.42 -0.08 -4.08
CA PRO A 43 6.21 1.02 -3.52
C PRO A 43 7.63 1.01 -4.09
N THR A 44 8.20 2.19 -4.31
CA THR A 44 9.62 2.36 -4.67
C THR A 44 10.53 1.99 -3.49
N ASP A 45 11.79 1.68 -3.77
CA ASP A 45 12.79 1.38 -2.72
C ASP A 45 12.98 2.56 -1.76
N GLU A 46 12.94 3.78 -2.26
CA GLU A 46 12.98 5.01 -1.44
C GLU A 46 11.84 5.05 -0.42
N LEU A 47 10.61 4.68 -0.84
CA LEU A 47 9.47 4.62 0.06
C LEU A 47 9.64 3.51 1.10
N ARG A 48 10.20 2.36 0.70
CA ARG A 48 10.45 1.23 1.61
C ARG A 48 11.48 1.56 2.68
N GLN A 49 12.58 2.23 2.32
CA GLN A 49 13.65 2.60 3.25
C GLN A 49 13.17 3.52 4.38
N GLY A 50 12.21 4.41 4.09
CA GLY A 50 11.62 5.33 5.07
C GLY A 50 10.30 4.86 5.67
N ALA A 51 9.89 3.60 5.43
CA ALA A 51 8.60 3.10 5.86
C ALA A 51 8.61 2.66 7.31
N VAL A 52 7.47 2.87 7.98
CA VAL A 52 7.15 2.22 9.25
C VAL A 52 6.26 1.01 8.95
N GLU A 53 6.61 -0.13 9.53
CA GLU A 53 5.77 -1.32 9.50
C GLU A 53 4.57 -1.17 10.44
N ILE A 54 3.41 -1.61 9.97
CA ILE A 54 2.14 -1.61 10.66
C ILE A 54 1.61 -3.04 10.61
N ILE A 55 1.36 -3.63 11.78
CA ILE A 55 0.65 -4.90 11.87
C ILE A 55 -0.84 -4.59 11.99
N GLU A 56 -1.58 -4.80 10.90
CA GLU A 56 -3.02 -4.64 10.85
C GLU A 56 -3.69 -5.97 11.26
N GLN A 57 -4.63 -5.91 12.20
CA GLN A 57 -5.51 -7.04 12.50
C GLN A 57 -6.89 -6.74 11.90
N VAL A 58 -7.27 -7.49 10.86
CA VAL A 58 -8.51 -7.30 10.12
C VAL A 58 -9.23 -8.65 10.08
N ASP A 59 -10.45 -8.70 10.62
CA ASP A 59 -11.27 -9.92 10.68
C ASP A 59 -10.55 -11.12 11.32
N GLY A 60 -9.72 -10.86 12.34
CA GLY A 60 -8.91 -11.89 13.01
C GLY A 60 -7.64 -12.30 12.25
N LEU A 61 -7.43 -11.82 11.02
CA LEU A 61 -6.20 -12.04 10.27
C LEU A 61 -5.20 -10.93 10.57
N ARG A 62 -3.94 -11.32 10.83
CA ARG A 62 -2.81 -10.39 10.93
C ARG A 62 -2.23 -10.17 9.55
N ARG A 63 -2.06 -8.91 9.16
CA ARG A 63 -1.49 -8.49 7.88
C ARG A 63 -0.43 -7.45 8.12
N ARG A 64 0.66 -7.50 7.35
CA ARG A 64 1.68 -6.46 7.37
C ARG A 64 1.29 -5.39 6.36
N ALA A 65 1.36 -4.17 6.81
CA ALA A 65 1.24 -2.97 5.99
C ALA A 65 2.39 -2.05 6.33
N TYR A 66 2.58 -1.05 5.49
CA TYR A 66 3.67 -0.12 5.60
C TYR A 66 3.15 1.28 5.33
N ALA A 67 3.71 2.25 6.02
CA ALA A 67 3.40 3.65 5.77
C ALA A 67 4.66 4.50 5.76
N ALA A 68 4.74 5.41 4.79
CA ALA A 68 5.78 6.42 4.70
C ALA A 68 5.16 7.82 4.61
N ARG A 69 5.93 8.84 5.00
CA ARG A 69 5.52 10.24 4.83
C ARG A 69 6.12 10.80 3.55
N LEU A 70 5.30 11.43 2.71
CA LEU A 70 5.78 12.08 1.49
C LEU A 70 5.04 13.41 1.27
N ASN A 71 5.79 14.52 1.31
CA ASN A 71 5.27 15.89 1.05
C ASN A 71 3.99 16.22 1.83
N GLY A 72 3.94 15.82 3.10
CA GLY A 72 2.81 16.07 4.01
C GLY A 72 1.65 15.09 3.88
N CYS A 73 1.68 14.15 2.92
CA CYS A 73 0.75 13.04 2.78
C CYS A 73 1.29 11.80 3.51
N ILE A 74 0.37 10.90 3.89
CA ILE A 74 0.72 9.54 4.30
C ILE A 74 0.57 8.66 3.06
N VAL A 75 1.60 7.92 2.71
CA VAL A 75 1.57 6.89 1.67
C VAL A 75 1.51 5.55 2.38
N HIS A 76 0.51 4.75 2.07
CA HIS A 76 0.29 3.44 2.69
C HIS A 76 0.20 2.37 1.63
N TRP A 77 0.78 1.21 1.92
CA TRP A 77 0.63 0.02 1.10
C TRP A 77 0.62 -1.21 2.00
N ARG A 78 -0.09 -2.23 1.55
CA ARG A 78 -0.02 -3.54 2.19
C ARG A 78 1.19 -4.30 1.66
N GLU A 79 1.70 -5.22 2.45
CA GLU A 79 2.58 -6.27 1.95
C GLU A 79 1.77 -7.08 0.92
N ALA A 80 1.96 -6.76 -0.35
CA ALA A 80 1.45 -7.56 -1.44
C ALA A 80 2.43 -8.69 -1.70
N ALA A 81 1.90 -9.85 -2.07
CA ALA A 81 2.66 -10.83 -2.83
C ALA A 81 3.34 -10.09 -3.99
N THR A 82 4.66 -10.23 -4.09
CA THR A 82 5.43 -9.78 -5.25
C THR A 82 4.77 -10.27 -6.53
N ARG A 83 4.99 -9.60 -7.67
CA ARG A 83 4.38 -10.06 -8.94
C ARG A 83 4.77 -11.52 -9.25
N ASP A 84 6.00 -11.88 -8.90
CA ASP A 84 6.53 -13.23 -8.99
C ASP A 84 5.79 -14.21 -8.07
N GLU A 85 5.43 -13.81 -6.85
CA GLU A 85 4.58 -14.61 -6.00
C GLU A 85 3.16 -14.74 -6.51
N PHE A 86 2.56 -13.66 -7.02
CA PHE A 86 1.22 -13.74 -7.60
C PHE A 86 1.19 -14.75 -8.76
N GLU A 87 2.22 -14.74 -9.61
CA GLU A 87 2.38 -15.73 -10.69
C GLU A 87 2.62 -17.16 -10.14
N ARG A 88 3.45 -17.32 -9.10
CA ARG A 88 3.73 -18.63 -8.45
C ARG A 88 2.54 -19.20 -7.67
N THR A 89 1.69 -18.33 -7.13
CA THR A 89 0.57 -18.72 -6.28
C THR A 89 -0.77 -18.71 -7.02
N ALA A 90 -0.81 -18.25 -8.27
CA ALA A 90 -2.03 -18.14 -9.09
C ALA A 90 -2.78 -19.47 -9.26
N GLU A 91 -2.06 -20.59 -9.30
CA GLU A 91 -2.64 -21.93 -9.48
C GLU A 91 -2.78 -22.70 -8.15
N MET A 92 -2.36 -22.12 -7.03
CA MET A 92 -2.45 -22.79 -5.73
C MET A 92 -3.88 -22.79 -5.23
N SER A 93 -4.33 -23.94 -4.73
CA SER A 93 -5.54 -24.02 -3.93
C SER A 93 -5.39 -23.19 -2.65
N ALA A 94 -6.52 -22.79 -2.06
CA ALA A 94 -6.51 -22.01 -0.82
C ALA A 94 -5.74 -22.70 0.32
N SER A 95 -5.78 -24.04 0.40
CA SER A 95 -5.01 -24.82 1.37
C SER A 95 -3.51 -24.77 1.11
N GLU A 96 -3.08 -24.83 -0.15
CA GLU A 96 -1.68 -24.78 -0.53
C GLU A 96 -1.09 -23.39 -0.27
N TYR A 97 -1.85 -22.32 -0.55
CA TYR A 97 -1.45 -20.96 -0.21
C TYR A 97 -1.23 -20.77 1.29
N MET A 98 -2.12 -21.33 2.12
CA MET A 98 -1.99 -21.26 3.58
C MET A 98 -0.77 -22.02 4.10
N ALA A 99 -0.46 -23.20 3.52
CA ALA A 99 0.74 -23.96 3.87
C ALA A 99 2.02 -23.21 3.45
N TYR A 100 2.04 -22.62 2.25
CA TYR A 100 3.14 -21.79 1.75
C TYR A 100 3.42 -20.60 2.68
N ARG A 101 2.38 -19.90 3.14
CA ARG A 101 2.49 -18.82 4.13
C ARG A 101 2.99 -19.31 5.49
N ALA A 102 2.50 -20.46 5.97
CA ALA A 102 2.91 -21.04 7.24
C ALA A 102 4.38 -21.47 7.25
N ALA A 103 4.95 -21.80 6.08
CA ALA A 103 6.36 -22.14 5.91
C ALA A 103 7.31 -20.91 5.97
N GLY A 104 6.80 -19.71 6.16
CA GLY A 104 7.60 -18.50 6.37
C GLY A 104 8.17 -17.88 5.08
N PHE A 105 7.63 -18.25 3.92
CA PHE A 105 8.00 -17.57 2.67
C PHE A 105 7.41 -16.15 2.65
N PRO A 106 8.24 -15.13 2.36
CA PRO A 106 7.80 -13.74 2.36
C PRO A 106 6.97 -13.43 1.13
N ALA A 107 5.92 -12.61 1.30
CA ALA A 107 5.07 -12.17 0.20
C ALA A 107 5.89 -11.42 -0.89
#